data_AF-A0A497IA95-F1
#
_entry.id   AF-A0A497IA95-F1
#
_cell.length_a   1.000
_cell.length_b   1.000
_cell.length_c   1.000
_cell.angle_alpha   90.00
_cell.angle_beta   90.00
_cell.angle_gamma   90.00
#
_symmetry.space_group_name_H-M   'P 1'
#
loop_
_entity.id
_entity.type
_entity.pdbx_description
1 polymer ?
#
loop_
_entity_poly.entity_id
_entity_poly.type
_entity_poly.pdbx_seq_one_letter_code
_entity_poly.pdbx_strand_id
1 'polypeptide(L)' 'MKDEMSGKEAHRLEFCNYTGKWIAPENVKASKWIGKTKRLVISKKAWSNMEFRKMYKNNQAVYEG' A
#
# COMPACT_ATOMS: atom_id res chain seq x y z
N MET A 1 7.50 20.38 9.83
CA MET A 1 6.10 20.84 9.90
C MET A 1 5.38 19.88 10.83
N LYS A 2 5.24 20.26 12.10
CA LYS A 2 4.51 19.53 13.12
C LYS A 2 3.09 20.09 13.13
N ASP A 3 2.08 19.23 13.08
CA ASP A 3 0.72 19.63 13.40
C ASP A 3 0.51 19.36 14.89
N GLU A 4 0.49 20.43 15.67
CA GLU A 4 -0.03 20.49 17.02
C GLU A 4 -1.57 20.52 16.93
N MET A 5 -2.26 19.84 17.87
CA MET A 5 -3.72 19.66 17.96
C MET A 5 -4.33 18.52 17.13
N SER A 6 -4.03 17.28 17.52
CA SER A 6 -5.05 16.25 17.78
C SER A 6 -4.35 15.04 18.37
N GLY A 7 -4.87 14.46 19.46
CA GLY A 7 -4.50 13.10 19.90
C GLY A 7 -4.95 12.01 18.90
N LYS A 8 -5.06 12.34 17.61
CA LYS A 8 -5.36 11.44 16.52
C LYS A 8 -4.02 10.98 15.99
N GLU A 9 -3.76 9.69 16.14
CA GLU A 9 -2.64 8.99 15.53
C GLU A 9 -2.39 9.56 14.14
N ALA A 10 -1.19 10.09 13.89
CA ALA A 10 -0.75 10.39 12.54
C ALA A 10 -0.81 9.07 11.76
N HIS A 11 -1.91 8.83 11.06
CA HIS A 11 -2.12 7.59 10.33
C HIS A 11 -1.00 7.49 9.30
N ARG A 12 -0.05 6.60 9.58
CA ARG A 12 1.10 6.38 8.69
C ARG A 12 0.53 5.94 7.34
N LEU A 13 0.80 6.72 6.30
CA LEU A 13 0.45 6.35 4.94
C LEU A 13 1.22 5.07 4.57
N GLU A 14 0.59 4.20 3.77
CA GLU A 14 1.22 3.02 3.20
C GLU A 14 1.56 3.26 1.73
N PHE A 15 2.73 2.81 1.28
CA PHE A 15 3.10 2.92 -0.14
C PHE A 15 2.47 1.78 -0.95
N CYS A 16 1.64 2.10 -1.94
CA CYS A 16 1.05 1.11 -2.84
C CYS A 16 2.04 0.72 -3.95
N ASN A 17 2.51 -0.53 -3.94
CA ASN A 17 3.48 -1.08 -4.90
C ASN A 17 2.95 -1.25 -6.34
N TYR A 18 1.69 -0.92 -6.60
CA TYR A 18 1.06 -1.07 -7.93
C TYR A 18 0.73 0.26 -8.59
N THR A 19 0.47 1.29 -7.79
CA THR A 19 0.15 2.62 -8.31
C THR A 19 1.27 3.64 -8.05
N GLY A 20 2.28 3.28 -7.25
CA GLY A 20 3.38 4.17 -6.89
C GLY A 20 2.95 5.35 -6.02
N LYS A 21 1.87 5.20 -5.24
CA LYS A 21 1.27 6.28 -4.44
C LYS A 21 1.21 5.91 -2.98
N TRP A 22 1.50 6.87 -2.11
CA TRP A 22 1.20 6.80 -0.69
C TRP A 22 -0.32 6.91 -0.50
N ILE A 23 -0.89 5.97 0.24
CA ILE A 23 -2.34 5.88 0.48
C ILE A 23 -2.62 5.79 1.97
N ALA A 24 -3.77 6.32 2.38
CA ALA A 24 -4.24 6.13 3.74
C ALA A 24 -4.54 4.64 4.01
N PRO A 25 -4.39 4.16 5.26
CA PRO A 25 -4.65 2.75 5.62
C PRO A 25 -6.05 2.27 5.22
N GLU A 26 -7.06 3.15 5.31
CA GLU A 26 -8.44 2.87 4.87
C GLU A 26 -8.56 2.53 3.38
N ASN A 27 -7.60 2.99 2.55
CA ASN A 27 -7.57 2.76 1.11
C ASN A 27 -6.75 1.52 0.74
N VAL A 28 -6.10 0.89 1.71
CA VAL A 28 -5.40 -0.39 1.54
C VAL A 28 -6.45 -1.48 1.36
N LYS A 29 -6.26 -2.31 0.34
CA LYS A 29 -7.12 -3.49 0.13
C LYS A 29 -6.52 -4.73 0.78
N ALA A 30 -5.23 -4.92 0.58
CA ALA A 30 -4.49 -6.04 1.12
C ALA A 30 -3.02 -5.67 1.25
N SER A 31 -2.35 -6.26 2.22
CA SER A 31 -0.90 -6.20 2.34
C SER A 31 -0.36 -7.56 2.73
N LYS A 32 0.83 -7.93 2.24
CA LYS A 32 1.50 -9.18 2.59
C LYS A 32 3.01 -9.01 2.59
N TRP A 33 3.67 -9.80 3.42
CA TRP A 33 5.12 -9.89 3.44
C TRP A 33 5.62 -10.90 2.42
N ILE A 34 6.69 -10.54 1.73
CA ILE A 34 7.40 -11.36 0.77
C ILE A 34 8.82 -11.49 1.27
N GLY A 35 9.11 -12.64 1.86
CA GLY A 35 10.34 -12.83 2.62
C GLY A 35 10.36 -11.97 3.89
N LYS A 36 11.56 -11.54 4.30
CA LYS A 36 11.78 -10.82 5.58
C LYS A 36 11.83 -9.30 5.44
N THR A 37 12.00 -8.79 4.22
CA THR A 37 12.36 -7.38 3.99
C THR A 37 11.34 -6.62 3.16
N LYS A 38 10.51 -7.30 2.36
CA LYS A 38 9.61 -6.66 1.41
C LYS A 38 8.16 -6.85 1.83
N ARG A 39 7.43 -5.75 1.95
CA ARG A 39 5.98 -5.76 2.14
C ARG A 39 5.31 -5.25 0.87
N LEU A 40 4.44 -6.06 0.29
CA LEU A 40 3.58 -5.65 -0.81
C LEU A 40 2.28 -5.11 -0.26
N VAL A 41 1.91 -3.89 -0.68
CA VAL A 41 0.65 -3.24 -0.37
C VAL A 41 -0.06 -2.92 -1.68
N ILE A 42 -1.34 -3.30 -1.76
CA ILE A 42 -2.21 -2.98 -2.90
C ILE A 42 -3.42 -2.17 -2.42
N SER A 43 -3.71 -1.08 -3.14
CA SER A 43 -4.86 -0.20 -2.84
C SER A 43 -6.18 -0.81 -3.33
N LYS A 44 -7.31 -0.37 -2.76
CA LYS A 44 -8.67 -0.71 -3.22
C LYS A 44 -8.86 -0.37 -4.70
N LYS A 45 -8.33 0.78 -5.14
CA LYS A 45 -8.38 1.20 -6.54
C LYS A 45 -7.55 0.28 -7.45
N ALA A 46 -6.35 -0.09 -7.03
CA ALA A 46 -5.48 -1.00 -7.79
C ALA A 46 -6.06 -2.41 -7.88
N TRP A 47 -6.77 -2.86 -6.85
CA TRP A 47 -7.40 -4.18 -6.81
C TRP A 47 -8.49 -4.38 -7.88
N SER A 48 -9.17 -3.30 -8.29
CA SER A 48 -10.14 -3.34 -9.37
C SER A 48 -9.50 -3.58 -10.74
N ASN A 49 -8.19 -3.34 -10.89
CA ASN A 49 -7.45 -3.71 -12.09
C ASN A 49 -7.03 -5.19 -12.00
N MET A 50 -7.54 -6.01 -12.93
CA MET A 50 -7.25 -7.45 -12.96
C MET A 50 -5.76 -7.77 -13.10
N GLU A 51 -5.00 -6.94 -13.82
CA GLU A 51 -3.56 -7.14 -14.02
C GLU A 51 -2.80 -6.96 -12.70
N PHE A 52 -3.01 -5.84 -12.01
CA PHE A 52 -2.40 -5.60 -10.70
C PHE A 52 -2.82 -6.64 -9.67
N ARG A 53 -4.08 -7.09 -9.70
CA ARG A 53 -4.54 -8.17 -8.83
C ARG A 53 -3.82 -9.49 -9.11
N LYS A 54 -3.55 -9.84 -10.37
CA LYS A 54 -2.76 -11.02 -10.76
C LYS A 54 -1.31 -10.89 -10.28
N MET A 55 -0.67 -9.75 -10.54
CA MET A 55 0.69 -9.47 -10.08
C MET A 55 0.81 -9.59 -8.55
N TYR A 56 -0.15 -9.04 -7.80
CA TYR A 56 -0.19 -9.17 -6.34
C TYR A 56 -0.30 -10.62 -5.88
N LYS A 57 -1.17 -11.42 -6.49
CA LYS A 57 -1.24 -12.86 -6.18
C LYS A 57 0.08 -13.57 -6.46
N ASN A 58 0.75 -13.20 -7.54
CA ASN A 58 2.05 -13.75 -7.97
C ASN A 58 3.27 -13.13 -7.27
N ASN A 59 3.09 -12.37 -6.19
CA ASN A 59 4.21 -11.80 -5.42
C ASN A 59 5.06 -10.77 -6.21
N GLN A 60 4.52 -10.20 -7.28
CA GLN A 60 5.20 -9.21 -8.13
C GLN A 60 4.76 -7.79 -7.76
N ALA A 61 5.73 -6.88 -7.67
CA ALA A 61 5.54 -5.44 -7.49
C ALA A 61 5.75 -4.72 -8.82
N VAL A 62 5.03 -3.61 -9.04
CA VAL A 62 5.25 -2.71 -10.19
C VAL A 62 6.20 -1.59 -9.81
N TYR A 63 6.09 -1.10 -8.58
CA TYR A 63 6.91 -0.04 -8.02
C TYR A 63 7.64 -0.53 -6.76
N GLU A 64 8.95 -0.32 -6.74
CA GLU A 64 9.79 -0.39 -5.54
C GLU A 64 9.66 0.99 -4.85
N GLY A 65 9.26 1.00 -3.58
CA GLY A 65 9.11 2.22 -2.76
C GLY A 65 10.24 2.36 -1.76
#